data_AF-A0A7X3PPA6-F1
#
_entry.id   AF-A0A7X3PPA6-F1
#
_cell.length_a   1.000
_cell.length_b   1.000
_cell.length_c   1.000
_cell.angle_alpha   90.00
_cell.angle_beta   90.00
_cell.angle_gamma   90.00
#
_symmetry.space_group_name_H-M   'P 1'
#
loop_
_entity.id
_entity.type
_entity.pdbx_description
1 polymer ?
#
loop_
_entity_poly.entity_id
_entity_poly.type
_entity_poly.pdbx_seq_one_letter_code
_entity_poly.pdbx_strand_id
1 'polypeptide(L)'
;SLHFRIGFVELTFELRRKCAAVLEKACAAGKIGLYGGPWPATFSGRDIYFNVIRTPGNATNPQDWTNAEIQGRRDAWTMFELWKEALPEFKDAYFFTSGPTAGSRESRRIVGDYTLTGDDIRGAKRQDDVVVLGAWRIDRHPKDATGYHDQPIVPPYDISYRTLLPQGVENLWVAGRCHSATSEALASSRVTANSMGMGQAAGTAAAIARATGVDSRSVPMAELQDRLIAADVILDPESAMQGL
;
A
#
# COMPACT_ATOMS: atom_id res chain seq x y z
N SER A 1 -2.14 1.79 -10.83
CA SER A 1 -3.37 2.42 -10.33
C SER A 1 -3.16 3.91 -10.28
N LEU A 2 -4.07 4.67 -10.88
CA LEU A 2 -4.07 6.13 -10.87
C LEU A 2 -5.19 6.62 -9.94
N HIS A 3 -4.91 7.62 -9.13
CA HIS A 3 -5.96 8.30 -8.38
C HIS A 3 -6.34 9.60 -9.07
N PHE A 4 -7.50 10.14 -8.75
CA PHE A 4 -7.91 11.46 -9.21
C PHE A 4 -8.75 12.15 -8.15
N ARG A 5 -8.90 13.46 -8.29
CA ARG A 5 -9.61 14.34 -7.37
C ARG A 5 -10.76 15.02 -8.09
N ILE A 6 -11.88 15.11 -7.41
CA ILE A 6 -13.08 15.83 -7.84
C ILE A 6 -13.39 16.88 -6.78
N GLY A 7 -13.52 18.13 -7.22
CA GLY A 7 -13.92 19.23 -6.35
C GLY A 7 -15.45 19.36 -6.28
N PHE A 8 -15.92 20.04 -5.23
CA PHE A 8 -17.33 20.38 -5.00
C PHE A 8 -18.26 19.18 -4.83
N VAL A 9 -17.75 18.10 -4.20
CA VAL A 9 -18.55 16.94 -3.83
C VAL A 9 -18.52 16.75 -2.31
N GLU A 10 -19.68 16.51 -1.71
CA GLU A 10 -19.78 16.16 -0.30
C GLU A 10 -19.84 14.64 -0.16
N LEU A 11 -18.79 14.06 0.44
CA LEU A 11 -18.70 12.61 0.58
C LEU A 11 -19.56 12.12 1.74
N THR A 12 -20.61 11.36 1.40
CA THR A 12 -21.43 10.61 2.36
C THR A 12 -21.33 9.11 2.12
N PHE A 13 -21.73 8.31 3.11
CA PHE A 13 -21.80 6.85 2.95
C PHE A 13 -22.77 6.46 1.83
N GLU A 14 -23.89 7.18 1.69
CA GLU A 14 -24.86 6.97 0.62
C GLU A 14 -24.26 7.28 -0.75
N LEU A 15 -23.56 8.42 -0.89
CA LEU A 15 -22.93 8.81 -2.13
C LEU A 15 -21.91 7.76 -2.59
N ARG A 16 -21.10 7.22 -1.66
CA ARG A 16 -20.16 6.14 -1.97
C ARG A 16 -20.86 4.92 -2.59
N ARG A 17 -22.04 4.55 -2.11
CA ARG A 17 -22.82 3.44 -2.67
C ARG A 17 -23.41 3.78 -4.04
N LYS A 18 -23.91 5.01 -4.22
CA LYS A 18 -24.41 5.50 -5.52
C LYS A 18 -23.32 5.48 -6.58
N CYS A 19 -22.12 5.98 -6.26
CA CYS A 19 -20.97 5.93 -7.16
C CYS A 19 -20.62 4.50 -7.57
N ALA A 20 -20.63 3.56 -6.62
CA ALA A 20 -20.37 2.14 -6.91
C ALA A 20 -21.41 1.56 -7.88
N ALA A 21 -22.71 1.81 -7.64
CA ALA A 21 -23.79 1.32 -8.51
C ALA A 21 -23.71 1.87 -9.94
N VAL A 22 -23.31 3.14 -10.09
CA VAL A 22 -23.08 3.74 -11.43
C VAL A 22 -21.96 3.02 -12.17
N LEU A 23 -20.83 2.74 -11.50
CA LEU A 23 -19.71 2.03 -12.13
C LEU A 23 -20.04 0.57 -12.43
N GLU A 24 -20.78 -0.12 -11.56
CA GLU A 24 -21.25 -1.48 -11.80
C GLU A 24 -22.11 -1.55 -13.07
N LYS A 25 -23.11 -0.67 -13.19
CA LYS A 25 -23.97 -0.57 -14.38
C LYS A 25 -23.16 -0.22 -15.63
N ALA A 26 -22.23 0.73 -15.53
CA ALA A 26 -21.38 1.13 -16.65
C ALA A 26 -20.45 0.00 -17.13
N CYS A 27 -19.89 -0.76 -16.19
CA CYS A 27 -19.05 -1.91 -16.48
C CYS A 27 -19.87 -3.04 -17.14
N ALA A 28 -21.06 -3.34 -16.61
CA ALA A 28 -21.96 -4.34 -17.20
C ALA A 28 -22.41 -3.95 -18.64
N ALA A 29 -22.50 -2.65 -18.92
CA ALA A 29 -22.80 -2.10 -20.24
C ALA A 29 -21.56 -1.95 -21.15
N GLY A 30 -20.37 -2.36 -20.72
CA GLY A 30 -19.13 -2.25 -21.49
C GLY A 30 -18.59 -0.83 -21.68
N LYS A 31 -19.11 0.16 -20.94
CA LYS A 31 -18.67 1.56 -21.02
C LYS A 31 -17.31 1.80 -20.34
N ILE A 32 -16.98 0.98 -19.34
CA ILE A 32 -15.71 1.00 -18.62
C ILE A 32 -15.19 -0.42 -18.44
N GLY A 33 -13.87 -0.55 -18.29
CA GLY A 33 -13.21 -1.83 -18.04
C GLY A 33 -12.98 -2.11 -16.55
N LEU A 34 -11.82 -2.69 -16.24
CA LEU A 34 -11.43 -3.06 -14.88
C LEU A 34 -11.34 -1.82 -13.96
N TYR A 35 -11.97 -1.91 -12.79
CA TYR A 35 -11.89 -0.89 -11.74
C TYR A 35 -11.97 -1.56 -10.36
N GLY A 36 -11.57 -0.83 -9.31
CA GLY A 36 -11.73 -1.29 -7.93
C GLY A 36 -12.53 -0.29 -7.10
N GLY A 37 -13.18 -0.75 -6.04
CA GLY A 37 -13.91 0.12 -5.12
C GLY A 37 -15.25 0.61 -5.71
N PRO A 38 -15.52 1.94 -5.73
CA PRO A 38 -14.60 3.04 -5.50
C PRO A 38 -14.29 3.28 -4.00
N TRP A 39 -13.03 3.59 -3.67
CA TRP A 39 -12.64 4.02 -2.31
C TRP A 39 -12.39 5.54 -2.28
N PRO A 40 -13.43 6.36 -2.03
CA PRO A 40 -13.28 7.80 -1.89
C PRO A 40 -12.73 8.17 -0.50
N ALA A 41 -11.98 9.26 -0.43
CA ALA A 41 -11.56 9.88 0.82
C ALA A 41 -11.62 11.41 0.67
N THR A 42 -12.08 12.10 1.72
CA THR A 42 -12.05 13.56 1.76
C THR A 42 -10.61 14.02 1.97
N PHE A 43 -10.08 14.78 1.02
CA PHE A 43 -8.76 15.39 1.15
C PHE A 43 -8.84 16.68 1.98
N SER A 44 -9.75 17.58 1.60
CA SER A 44 -10.07 18.79 2.37
C SER A 44 -11.42 19.35 1.91
N GLY A 45 -12.30 19.69 2.86
CA GLY A 45 -13.62 20.23 2.56
C GLY A 45 -14.41 19.35 1.58
N ARG A 46 -14.72 19.90 0.40
CA ARG A 46 -15.45 19.22 -0.69
C ARG A 46 -14.54 18.72 -1.82
N ASP A 47 -13.27 18.52 -1.53
CA ASP A 47 -12.30 17.91 -2.44
C ASP A 47 -12.15 16.43 -2.10
N ILE A 48 -12.62 15.58 -3.00
CA ILE A 48 -12.70 14.14 -2.80
C ILE A 48 -11.69 13.46 -3.70
N TYR A 49 -10.80 12.70 -3.07
CA TYR A 49 -9.88 11.78 -3.71
C TYR A 49 -10.58 10.46 -4.00
N PHE A 50 -10.41 9.91 -5.20
CA PHE A 50 -10.92 8.59 -5.60
C PHE A 50 -9.78 7.63 -5.92
N ASN A 51 -9.73 6.52 -5.18
CA ASN A 51 -8.95 5.34 -5.55
C ASN A 51 -9.87 4.32 -6.22
N VAL A 52 -9.80 4.25 -7.54
CA VAL A 52 -10.72 3.41 -8.34
C VAL A 52 -10.07 2.79 -9.57
N ILE A 53 -9.13 3.50 -10.22
CA ILE A 53 -8.53 3.05 -11.49
C ILE A 53 -7.66 1.80 -11.30
N ARG A 54 -7.88 0.80 -12.15
CA ARG A 54 -7.11 -0.45 -12.18
C ARG A 54 -6.66 -0.74 -13.61
N THR A 55 -5.36 -0.65 -13.83
CA THR A 55 -4.74 -1.04 -15.11
C THR A 55 -3.71 -2.13 -14.80
N PRO A 56 -3.99 -3.39 -15.14
CA PRO A 56 -3.02 -4.47 -15.02
C PRO A 56 -1.84 -4.22 -15.96
N GLY A 57 -0.64 -4.61 -15.53
CA GLY A 57 0.57 -4.44 -16.33
C GLY A 57 1.82 -4.80 -15.54
N ASN A 58 2.93 -4.96 -16.26
CA ASN A 58 4.22 -5.18 -15.66
C ASN A 58 4.94 -3.85 -15.40
N ALA A 59 5.19 -3.53 -14.13
CA ALA A 59 5.88 -2.30 -13.73
C ALA A 59 7.34 -2.22 -14.21
N THR A 60 7.89 -3.27 -14.83
CA THR A 60 9.22 -3.28 -15.44
C THR A 60 9.18 -3.11 -16.97
N ASN A 61 7.99 -2.97 -17.55
CA ASN A 61 7.77 -2.77 -18.98
C ASN A 61 7.35 -1.30 -19.24
N PRO A 62 8.15 -0.50 -19.98
CA PRO A 62 7.80 0.88 -20.31
C PRO A 62 6.50 1.05 -21.09
N GLN A 63 6.14 0.06 -21.94
CA GLN A 63 4.89 0.10 -22.69
C GLN A 63 3.68 -0.03 -21.77
N ASP A 64 3.74 -0.92 -20.77
CA ASP A 64 2.67 -1.10 -19.80
C ASP A 64 2.50 0.15 -18.93
N TRP A 65 3.60 0.83 -18.60
CA TRP A 65 3.57 2.14 -17.94
C TRP A 65 2.86 3.19 -18.79
N THR A 66 3.23 3.29 -20.07
CA THR A 66 2.60 4.24 -21.01
C THR A 66 1.10 3.98 -21.12
N ASN A 67 0.72 2.70 -21.25
CA ASN A 67 -0.68 2.28 -21.31
C ASN A 67 -1.42 2.62 -20.01
N ALA A 68 -0.81 2.42 -18.84
CA ALA A 68 -1.40 2.77 -17.54
C ALA A 68 -1.62 4.28 -17.37
N GLU A 69 -0.72 5.11 -17.87
CA GLU A 69 -0.85 6.58 -17.83
C GLU A 69 -1.97 7.09 -18.74
N ILE A 70 -2.06 6.55 -19.97
CA ILE A 70 -3.08 6.95 -20.96
C ILE A 70 -4.44 6.42 -20.56
N GLN A 71 -4.56 5.11 -20.37
CA GLN A 71 -5.84 4.46 -20.06
C GLN A 71 -6.35 4.90 -18.69
N GLY A 72 -5.47 5.03 -17.69
CA GLY A 72 -5.90 5.44 -16.36
C GLY A 72 -6.51 6.84 -16.31
N ARG A 73 -6.01 7.79 -17.12
CA ARG A 73 -6.61 9.14 -17.22
C ARG A 73 -7.90 9.13 -18.02
N ARG A 74 -7.97 8.34 -19.09
CA ARG A 74 -9.21 8.15 -19.85
C ARG A 74 -10.30 7.58 -18.94
N ASP A 75 -10.00 6.51 -18.20
CA ASP A 75 -10.95 5.89 -17.27
C ASP A 75 -11.37 6.86 -16.16
N ALA A 76 -10.43 7.63 -15.59
CA ALA A 76 -10.75 8.64 -14.58
C ALA A 76 -11.73 9.70 -15.10
N TRP A 77 -11.52 10.18 -16.33
CA TRP A 77 -12.41 11.13 -16.97
C TRP A 77 -13.78 10.52 -17.25
N THR A 78 -13.83 9.33 -17.85
CA THR A 78 -15.08 8.62 -18.13
C THR A 78 -15.88 8.36 -16.85
N MET A 79 -15.23 7.93 -15.77
CA MET A 79 -15.91 7.70 -14.48
C MET A 79 -16.50 8.99 -13.90
N PHE A 80 -15.76 10.11 -14.00
CA PHE A 80 -16.28 11.41 -13.60
C PHE A 80 -17.51 11.84 -14.40
N GLU A 81 -17.48 11.70 -15.74
CA GLU A 81 -18.61 12.01 -16.60
C GLU A 81 -19.83 11.15 -16.27
N LEU A 82 -19.63 9.84 -16.06
CA LEU A 82 -20.71 8.93 -15.66
C LEU A 82 -21.35 9.33 -14.33
N TRP A 83 -20.56 9.72 -13.34
CA TRP A 83 -21.10 10.20 -12.06
C TRP A 83 -21.80 11.55 -12.22
N LYS A 84 -21.25 12.46 -13.01
CA LYS A 84 -21.85 13.78 -13.27
C LYS A 84 -23.18 13.69 -14.02
N GLU A 85 -23.31 12.74 -14.94
CA GLU A 85 -24.56 12.46 -15.66
C GLU A 85 -25.60 11.81 -14.75
N ALA A 86 -25.19 10.83 -13.94
CA ALA A 86 -26.13 9.97 -13.21
C ALA A 86 -26.53 10.50 -11.83
N LEU A 87 -25.71 11.33 -11.19
CA LEU A 87 -25.85 11.67 -9.77
C LEU A 87 -26.00 13.19 -9.57
N PRO A 88 -27.11 13.67 -8.98
CA PRO A 88 -27.31 15.10 -8.72
C PRO A 88 -26.26 15.70 -7.77
N GLU A 89 -25.63 14.87 -6.92
CA GLU A 89 -24.53 15.26 -6.03
C GLU A 89 -23.29 15.76 -6.79
N PHE A 90 -23.16 15.41 -8.08
CA PHE A 90 -22.06 15.84 -8.95
C PHE A 90 -22.40 17.04 -9.85
N LYS A 91 -23.58 17.67 -9.69
CA LYS A 91 -24.04 18.77 -10.57
C LYS A 91 -23.04 19.92 -10.68
N ASP A 92 -22.48 20.35 -9.54
CA ASP A 92 -21.52 21.45 -9.42
C ASP A 92 -20.07 20.93 -9.40
N ALA A 93 -19.88 19.62 -9.51
CA ALA A 93 -18.58 19.00 -9.41
C ALA A 93 -17.75 19.24 -10.67
N TYR A 94 -16.44 19.33 -10.48
CA TYR A 94 -15.47 19.39 -11.57
C TYR A 94 -14.30 18.45 -11.30
N PHE A 95 -13.75 17.89 -12.38
CA PHE A 95 -12.52 17.13 -12.33
C PHE A 95 -11.36 18.07 -11.98
N PHE A 96 -10.73 17.87 -10.82
CA PHE A 96 -9.69 18.78 -10.35
C PHE A 96 -8.32 18.38 -10.89
N THR A 97 -7.90 17.14 -10.65
CA THR A 97 -6.63 16.62 -11.17
C THR A 97 -6.61 15.10 -11.14
N SER A 98 -5.79 14.50 -12.00
CA SER A 98 -5.31 13.13 -11.79
C SER A 98 -4.01 13.14 -10.97
N GLY A 99 -3.59 11.98 -10.49
CA GLY A 99 -2.25 11.80 -9.96
C GLY A 99 -1.19 12.14 -11.03
N PRO A 100 -0.02 12.67 -10.63
CA PRO A 100 1.02 13.04 -11.58
C PRO A 100 1.56 11.84 -12.36
N THR A 101 1.57 10.66 -11.72
CA THR A 101 1.96 9.39 -12.32
C THR A 101 1.05 8.26 -11.85
N ALA A 102 0.91 7.22 -12.66
CA ALA A 102 0.35 5.95 -12.22
C ALA A 102 1.23 5.35 -11.11
N GLY A 103 0.60 4.69 -10.13
CA GLY A 103 1.30 3.98 -9.07
C GLY A 103 1.32 2.47 -9.33
N SER A 104 2.51 1.85 -9.28
CA SER A 104 2.64 0.39 -9.19
C SER A 104 2.41 -0.09 -7.75
N ARG A 105 1.57 -1.12 -7.58
CA ARG A 105 1.34 -1.74 -6.26
C ARG A 105 2.37 -2.80 -5.93
N GLU A 106 2.90 -3.47 -6.94
CA GLU A 106 3.92 -4.51 -6.83
C GLU A 106 4.93 -4.34 -7.97
N SER A 107 6.20 -4.63 -7.67
CA SER A 107 7.31 -4.69 -8.64
C SER A 107 8.38 -5.64 -8.07
N ARG A 108 9.62 -5.52 -8.56
CA ARG A 108 10.77 -6.31 -8.09
C ARG A 108 10.96 -6.17 -6.57
N ARG A 109 11.28 -7.29 -5.95
CA ARG A 109 11.68 -7.42 -4.55
C ARG A 109 13.01 -8.13 -4.49
N ILE A 110 13.74 -7.92 -3.41
CA ILE A 110 14.89 -8.76 -3.10
C ILE A 110 14.42 -10.15 -2.66
N VAL A 111 15.30 -11.13 -2.80
CA VAL A 111 15.26 -12.35 -1.99
C VAL A 111 16.14 -12.07 -0.78
N GLY A 112 15.53 -11.98 0.39
CA GLY A 112 16.23 -11.70 1.64
C GLY A 112 16.62 -12.96 2.40
N ASP A 113 17.36 -12.79 3.48
CA ASP A 113 17.71 -13.88 4.40
C ASP A 113 16.45 -14.49 5.07
N TYR A 114 15.34 -13.75 5.08
CA TYR A 114 14.00 -14.26 5.36
C TYR A 114 12.99 -13.72 4.33
N THR A 115 11.96 -14.50 4.00
CA THR A 115 10.84 -14.04 3.15
C THR A 115 9.56 -14.03 3.98
N LEU A 116 9.00 -12.84 4.22
CA LEU A 116 7.71 -12.72 4.91
C LEU A 116 6.60 -13.38 4.08
N THR A 117 5.82 -14.27 4.70
CA THR A 117 4.74 -15.01 4.03
C THR A 117 3.35 -14.55 4.48
N GLY A 118 2.32 -14.88 3.70
CA GLY A 118 0.94 -14.61 4.08
C GLY A 118 0.55 -15.39 5.34
N ASP A 119 1.13 -16.57 5.54
CA ASP A 119 0.89 -17.40 6.72
C ASP A 119 1.54 -16.82 7.97
N ASP A 120 2.74 -16.21 7.85
CA ASP A 120 3.35 -15.46 8.96
C ASP A 120 2.42 -14.33 9.43
N ILE A 121 1.78 -13.63 8.49
CA ILE A 121 0.85 -12.54 8.77
C ILE A 121 -0.44 -13.06 9.41
N ARG A 122 -1.08 -14.08 8.83
CA ARG A 122 -2.33 -14.64 9.35
C ARG A 122 -2.13 -15.27 10.73
N GLY A 123 -0.99 -15.92 10.94
CA GLY A 123 -0.64 -16.60 12.17
C GLY A 123 0.02 -15.71 13.23
N ALA A 124 0.20 -14.41 12.98
CA ALA A 124 0.94 -13.49 13.85
C ALA A 124 2.28 -14.06 14.32
N LYS A 125 3.05 -14.67 13.41
CA LYS A 125 4.30 -15.34 13.78
C LYS A 125 5.27 -14.31 14.39
N ARG A 126 5.65 -14.55 15.65
CA ARG A 126 6.64 -13.74 16.35
C ARG A 126 8.04 -13.99 15.81
N GLN A 127 8.85 -12.94 15.76
CA GLN A 127 10.23 -13.00 15.29
C GLN A 127 11.14 -12.34 16.33
N ASP A 128 12.19 -13.04 16.75
CA ASP A 128 13.17 -12.51 17.72
C ASP A 128 13.89 -11.25 17.18
N ASP A 129 13.96 -11.12 15.86
CA ASP A 129 14.55 -10.01 15.14
C ASP A 129 13.51 -9.05 14.53
N VAL A 130 12.35 -8.89 15.16
CA VAL A 130 11.33 -7.91 14.75
C VAL A 130 11.91 -6.49 14.76
N VAL A 131 11.63 -5.74 13.69
CA VAL A 131 12.00 -4.32 13.58
C VAL A 131 10.84 -3.41 13.16
N VAL A 132 9.73 -4.01 12.72
CA VAL A 132 8.47 -3.29 12.45
C VAL A 132 7.31 -4.21 12.80
N LEU A 133 6.34 -3.69 13.55
CA LEU A 133 5.05 -4.33 13.77
C LEU A 133 4.06 -3.86 12.70
N GLY A 134 3.63 -4.78 11.84
CA GLY A 134 2.61 -4.52 10.82
C GLY A 134 1.21 -4.84 11.34
N ALA A 135 0.21 -4.04 10.96
CA ALA A 135 -1.19 -4.29 11.34
C ALA A 135 -2.19 -4.03 10.20
N TRP A 136 -1.69 -3.94 8.96
CA TRP A 136 -2.55 -3.71 7.80
C TRP A 136 -3.22 -5.00 7.33
N ARG A 137 -4.46 -4.91 6.89
CA ARG A 137 -5.19 -6.01 6.26
C ARG A 137 -4.51 -6.52 4.99
N ILE A 138 -4.82 -7.75 4.57
CA ILE A 138 -4.32 -8.28 3.28
C ILE A 138 -5.13 -7.66 2.13
N ASP A 139 -4.62 -6.54 1.57
CA ASP A 139 -5.24 -5.82 0.45
C ASP A 139 -4.73 -6.30 -0.92
N ARG A 140 -5.08 -7.54 -1.27
CA ARG A 140 -4.71 -8.16 -2.54
C ARG A 140 -5.82 -7.97 -3.56
N HIS A 141 -5.56 -7.11 -4.55
CA HIS A 141 -6.52 -6.89 -5.63
C HIS A 141 -6.60 -8.09 -6.59
N PRO A 142 -7.81 -8.52 -6.98
CA PRO A 142 -8.00 -9.52 -8.03
C PRO A 142 -7.55 -8.97 -9.39
N LYS A 143 -7.13 -9.85 -10.30
CA LYS A 143 -6.66 -9.47 -11.64
C LYS A 143 -7.79 -9.21 -12.62
N ASP A 144 -8.92 -9.87 -12.40
CA ASP A 144 -10.01 -10.09 -13.34
C ASP A 144 -11.40 -9.79 -12.75
N ALA A 145 -11.47 -9.20 -11.55
CA ALA A 145 -12.72 -8.80 -10.91
C ALA A 145 -12.78 -7.29 -10.67
N THR A 146 -13.99 -6.74 -10.80
CA THR A 146 -14.27 -5.31 -10.62
C THR A 146 -14.97 -5.02 -9.30
N GLY A 147 -14.92 -3.75 -8.88
CA GLY A 147 -15.63 -3.27 -7.70
C GLY A 147 -14.88 -3.54 -6.39
N TYR A 148 -15.63 -3.71 -5.30
CA TYR A 148 -15.05 -4.02 -4.00
C TYR A 148 -14.58 -5.48 -3.95
N HIS A 149 -13.45 -5.71 -3.27
CA HIS A 149 -12.90 -7.03 -3.02
C HIS A 149 -12.70 -7.25 -1.53
N ASP A 150 -12.55 -8.51 -1.13
CA ASP A 150 -12.28 -8.88 0.25
C ASP A 150 -10.90 -8.38 0.69
N GLN A 151 -10.82 -7.92 1.93
CA GLN A 151 -9.59 -7.41 2.56
C GLN A 151 -9.50 -7.95 3.99
N PRO A 152 -9.08 -9.23 4.17
CA PRO A 152 -9.09 -9.90 5.46
C PRO A 152 -8.34 -9.11 6.52
N ILE A 153 -9.01 -8.85 7.65
CA ILE A 153 -8.37 -8.30 8.85
C ILE A 153 -7.44 -9.37 9.40
N VAL A 154 -6.24 -8.95 9.79
CA VAL A 154 -5.20 -9.82 10.35
C VAL A 154 -4.75 -9.25 11.69
N PRO A 155 -4.27 -10.10 12.61
CA PRO A 155 -3.63 -9.63 13.83
C PRO A 155 -2.36 -8.82 13.51
N PRO A 156 -1.85 -8.02 14.46
CA PRO A 156 -0.50 -7.47 14.37
C PRO A 156 0.53 -8.58 14.13
N TYR A 157 1.50 -8.34 13.26
CA TYR A 157 2.47 -9.33 12.83
C TYR A 157 3.87 -8.71 12.70
N ASP A 158 4.90 -9.55 12.84
CA ASP A 158 6.28 -9.08 12.84
C ASP A 158 6.86 -9.03 11.42
N ILE A 159 7.51 -7.91 11.10
CA ILE A 159 8.43 -7.80 9.96
C ILE A 159 9.85 -7.92 10.52
N SER A 160 10.47 -9.06 10.24
CA SER A 160 11.82 -9.41 10.68
C SER A 160 12.89 -8.58 9.94
N TYR A 161 13.97 -8.25 10.63
CA TYR A 161 15.15 -7.58 10.10
C TYR A 161 15.76 -8.30 8.89
N ARG A 162 15.77 -9.64 8.91
CA ARG A 162 16.24 -10.48 7.80
C ARG A 162 15.47 -10.28 6.49
N THR A 163 14.25 -9.73 6.53
CA THR A 163 13.51 -9.36 5.30
C THR A 163 14.13 -8.18 4.55
N LEU A 164 14.99 -7.40 5.23
CA LEU A 164 15.67 -6.22 4.70
C LEU A 164 17.07 -6.54 4.15
N LEU A 165 17.57 -7.76 4.35
CA LEU A 165 18.94 -8.16 4.03
C LEU A 165 18.97 -8.99 2.73
N PRO A 166 19.39 -8.43 1.59
CA PRO A 166 19.45 -9.16 0.33
C PRO A 166 20.50 -10.27 0.38
N GLN A 167 20.15 -11.45 -0.15
CA GLN A 167 21.09 -12.56 -0.29
C GLN A 167 22.22 -12.21 -1.28
N GLY A 168 23.44 -12.66 -0.97
CA GLY A 168 24.61 -12.48 -1.83
C GLY A 168 25.18 -11.06 -1.88
N VAL A 169 24.65 -10.13 -1.09
CA VAL A 169 25.19 -8.77 -0.94
C VAL A 169 25.36 -8.46 0.54
N GLU A 170 26.53 -7.95 0.89
CA GLU A 170 26.85 -7.52 2.25
C GLU A 170 26.72 -6.00 2.38
N ASN A 171 26.50 -5.53 3.61
CA ASN A 171 26.45 -4.10 3.95
C ASN A 171 25.42 -3.30 3.14
N LEU A 172 24.28 -3.93 2.83
CA LEU A 172 23.15 -3.33 2.12
C LEU A 172 21.86 -3.65 2.85
N TRP A 173 21.03 -2.63 3.07
CA TRP A 173 19.67 -2.77 3.58
C TRP A 173 18.69 -2.32 2.51
N VAL A 174 17.60 -3.07 2.35
CA VAL A 174 16.54 -2.77 1.40
C VAL A 174 15.21 -2.67 2.14
N ALA A 175 14.75 -1.44 2.32
CA ALA A 175 13.56 -1.10 3.08
C ALA A 175 12.37 -0.69 2.18
N GLY A 176 11.15 -0.93 2.67
CA GLY A 176 9.92 -0.50 1.99
C GLY A 176 9.37 -1.55 1.03
N ARG A 177 8.76 -1.11 -0.07
CA ARG A 177 8.02 -1.99 -1.01
C ARG A 177 8.88 -3.07 -1.69
N CYS A 178 10.20 -2.95 -1.63
CA CYS A 178 11.17 -3.87 -2.24
C CYS A 178 11.74 -4.91 -1.27
N HIS A 179 11.35 -4.91 0.01
CA HIS A 179 11.77 -5.93 0.98
C HIS A 179 11.31 -7.34 0.58
N SER A 180 11.91 -8.35 1.20
CA SER A 180 11.67 -9.76 0.93
C SER A 180 10.33 -10.24 1.48
N ALA A 181 9.35 -10.44 0.60
CA ALA A 181 8.02 -10.91 0.93
C ALA A 181 7.37 -11.66 -0.25
N THR A 182 6.46 -12.59 0.05
CA THR A 182 5.58 -13.17 -0.98
C THR A 182 4.62 -12.09 -1.51
N SER A 183 4.04 -12.30 -2.71
CA SER A 183 3.09 -11.32 -3.30
C SER A 183 1.88 -11.08 -2.37
N GLU A 184 1.43 -12.13 -1.68
CA GLU A 184 0.35 -12.00 -0.70
C GLU A 184 0.76 -11.19 0.53
N ALA A 185 1.92 -11.50 1.13
CA ALA A 185 2.40 -10.76 2.29
C ALA A 185 2.62 -9.29 1.98
N LEU A 186 3.20 -9.01 0.80
CA LEU A 186 3.43 -7.67 0.31
C LEU A 186 2.14 -6.86 0.19
N ALA A 187 1.00 -7.51 -0.08
CA ALA A 187 -0.30 -6.84 -0.15
C ALA A 187 -0.69 -6.15 1.18
N SER A 188 -0.12 -6.63 2.29
CA SER A 188 -0.24 -6.02 3.62
C SER A 188 1.00 -5.19 4.00
N SER A 189 2.20 -5.78 3.90
CA SER A 189 3.42 -5.19 4.47
C SER A 189 3.95 -3.94 3.73
N ARG A 190 3.55 -3.69 2.48
CA ARG A 190 4.08 -2.60 1.65
C ARG A 190 3.53 -1.20 1.95
N VAL A 191 2.57 -1.07 2.88
CA VAL A 191 1.93 0.22 3.17
C VAL A 191 2.93 1.26 3.69
N THR A 192 2.60 2.54 3.56
CA THR A 192 3.52 3.65 3.85
C THR A 192 4.05 3.60 5.28
N ALA A 193 3.19 3.34 6.28
CA ALA A 193 3.59 3.24 7.69
C ALA A 193 4.70 2.18 7.89
N ASN A 194 4.46 0.95 7.44
CA ASN A 194 5.45 -0.12 7.51
C ASN A 194 6.71 0.20 6.72
N SER A 195 6.59 0.85 5.55
CA SER A 195 7.74 1.28 4.75
C SER A 195 8.60 2.32 5.46
N MET A 196 7.99 3.25 6.18
CA MET A 196 8.70 4.21 7.02
C MET A 196 9.40 3.51 8.19
N GLY A 197 8.71 2.58 8.88
CA GLY A 197 9.30 1.78 9.95
C GLY A 197 10.50 0.97 9.48
N MET A 198 10.40 0.32 8.30
CA MET A 198 11.53 -0.41 7.71
C MET A 198 12.70 0.52 7.39
N GLY A 199 12.42 1.75 6.94
CA GLY A 199 13.43 2.77 6.69
C GLY A 199 14.13 3.23 7.97
N GLN A 200 13.37 3.46 9.04
CA GLN A 200 13.91 3.81 10.36
C GLN A 200 14.78 2.68 10.92
N ALA A 201 14.32 1.43 10.83
CA ALA A 201 15.09 0.25 11.22
C ALA A 201 16.40 0.12 10.44
N ALA A 202 16.34 0.21 9.11
CA ALA A 202 17.53 0.13 8.25
C ALA A 202 18.53 1.25 8.54
N GLY A 203 18.06 2.50 8.69
CA GLY A 203 18.92 3.64 9.01
C GLY A 203 19.59 3.52 10.38
N THR A 204 18.83 3.07 11.39
CA THR A 204 19.36 2.84 12.75
C THR A 204 20.41 1.72 12.75
N ALA A 205 20.13 0.62 12.05
CA ALA A 205 21.05 -0.50 11.90
C ALA A 205 22.34 -0.08 11.18
N ALA A 206 22.25 0.73 10.11
CA ALA A 206 23.41 1.25 9.40
C ALA A 206 24.28 2.17 10.30
N ALA A 207 23.65 2.97 11.17
CA ALA A 207 24.37 3.80 12.13
C ALA A 207 25.13 2.96 13.18
N ILE A 208 24.49 1.90 13.70
CA ILE A 208 25.14 0.94 14.61
C ILE A 208 26.31 0.26 13.90
N ALA A 209 26.06 -0.31 12.72
CA ALA A 209 27.07 -0.99 11.89
C ALA A 209 28.32 -0.12 11.68
N ARG A 210 28.11 1.16 11.33
CA ARG A 210 29.21 2.12 11.17
C ARG A 210 29.97 2.40 12.46
N ALA A 211 29.27 2.50 13.60
CA ALA A 211 29.87 2.83 14.89
C ALA A 211 30.67 1.66 15.49
N THR A 212 30.21 0.43 15.28
CA THR A 212 30.83 -0.78 15.86
C THR A 212 31.74 -1.53 14.89
N GLY A 213 31.76 -1.14 13.62
CA GLY A 213 32.61 -1.75 12.60
C GLY A 213 32.13 -3.13 12.14
N VAL A 214 30.83 -3.40 12.27
CA VAL A 214 30.19 -4.66 11.85
C VAL A 214 29.44 -4.49 10.53
N ASP A 215 29.19 -5.59 9.82
CA ASP A 215 28.39 -5.58 8.59
C ASP A 215 26.87 -5.65 8.89
N SER A 216 26.05 -5.67 7.83
CA SER A 216 24.59 -5.66 7.93
C SER A 216 23.96 -6.86 8.65
N ARG A 217 24.58 -8.03 8.61
CA ARG A 217 24.14 -9.26 9.30
C ARG A 217 24.64 -9.34 10.73
N SER A 218 25.69 -8.58 11.04
CA SER A 218 26.38 -8.60 12.33
C SER A 218 25.92 -7.47 13.28
N VAL A 219 24.87 -6.73 12.93
CA VAL A 219 24.26 -5.71 13.80
C VAL A 219 23.68 -6.36 15.06
N PRO A 220 24.07 -5.91 16.28
CA PRO A 220 23.50 -6.44 17.51
C PRO A 220 22.00 -6.15 17.61
N MET A 221 21.18 -7.20 17.55
CA MET A 221 19.71 -7.06 17.48
C MET A 221 19.12 -6.36 18.70
N ALA A 222 19.58 -6.70 19.90
CA ALA A 222 19.14 -6.07 21.14
C ALA A 222 19.38 -4.55 21.11
N GLU A 223 20.57 -4.12 20.70
CA GLU A 223 20.88 -2.69 20.58
C GLU A 223 20.01 -1.98 19.53
N LEU A 224 19.74 -2.64 18.40
CA LEU A 224 18.84 -2.10 17.38
C LEU A 224 17.43 -1.92 17.93
N GLN A 225 16.87 -2.94 18.57
CA GLN A 225 15.53 -2.92 19.14
C GLN A 225 15.42 -1.89 20.28
N ASP A 226 16.42 -1.80 21.16
CA ASP A 226 16.47 -0.81 22.23
C ASP A 226 16.44 0.62 21.67
N ARG A 227 17.21 0.90 20.61
CA ARG A 227 17.21 2.22 19.96
C ARG A 227 15.90 2.53 19.25
N LEU A 228 15.23 1.53 18.68
CA LEU A 228 13.91 1.70 18.07
C LEU A 228 12.85 1.99 19.14
N ILE A 229 12.84 1.23 20.23
CA ILE A 229 11.90 1.43 21.36
C ILE A 229 12.15 2.80 22.02
N ALA A 230 13.40 3.20 22.22
CA ALA A 230 13.75 4.53 22.74
C ALA A 230 13.32 5.67 21.80
N ALA A 231 13.04 5.38 20.52
CA ALA A 231 12.45 6.29 19.54
C ALA A 231 10.93 6.07 19.36
N ASP A 232 10.27 5.51 20.38
CA ASP A 232 8.84 5.24 20.47
C ASP A 232 8.29 4.27 19.40
N VAL A 233 9.16 3.42 18.83
CA VAL A 233 8.72 2.34 17.93
C VAL A 233 8.13 1.19 18.73
N ILE A 234 6.90 0.80 18.38
CA ILE A 234 6.21 -0.35 18.95
C ILE A 234 6.67 -1.63 18.23
N LEU A 235 7.30 -2.55 18.97
CA LEU A 235 7.74 -3.86 18.47
C LEU A 235 6.97 -5.03 19.11
N ASP A 236 6.25 -4.77 20.20
CA ASP A 236 5.39 -5.73 20.88
C ASP A 236 3.96 -5.21 20.91
N PRO A 237 2.97 -5.93 20.35
CA PRO A 237 1.57 -5.52 20.40
C PRO A 237 1.03 -5.34 21.83
N GLU A 238 1.56 -6.04 22.84
CA GLU A 238 1.12 -5.88 24.23
C GLU A 238 1.53 -4.51 24.80
N SER A 239 2.72 -4.02 24.43
CA SER A 239 3.22 -2.71 24.86
C SER A 239 2.34 -1.55 24.36
N ALA A 240 1.68 -1.71 23.21
CA ALA A 240 0.79 -0.70 22.63
C ALA A 240 -0.53 -0.54 23.42
N MET A 241 -0.98 -1.59 24.10
CA MET A 241 -2.26 -1.59 24.82
C MET A 241 -2.16 -1.04 26.24
N GLN A 242 -0.95 -0.87 26.79
CA GLN A 242 -0.74 -0.38 28.15
C GLN A 242 -0.78 1.16 28.24
N GLY A 243 -0.75 1.87 27.11
CA GLY A 243 -0.74 3.34 27.02
C GLY A 243 -2.07 3.98 26.58
N LEU A 244 -3.14 3.19 26.43
CA LEU A 244 -4.51 3.62 26.10
C LEU A 244 -5.42 3.46 27.31
#